data_AF-A0A2M7B0F5-F1
#
_entry.id   AF-A0A2M7B0F5-F1
#
_cell.length_a   1.000
_cell.length_b   1.000
_cell.length_c   1.000
_cell.angle_alpha   90.00
_cell.angle_beta   90.00
_cell.angle_gamma   90.00
#
_symmetry.space_group_name_H-M   'P 1'
#
loop_
_entity.id
_entity.type
_entity.pdbx_description
1 polymer ?
#
loop_
_entity_poly.entity_id
_entity_poly.type
_entity_poly.pdbx_seq_one_letter_code
_entity_poly.pdbx_strand_id
1 'polypeptide(L)'
;MKKALAVLSILIFAFTISCKKELSKVQKEDLIIEKLIESSELFNKKEYSKSLKVCKEILSLDSNNTLAMKKIGSIYYMNNFPEKAKEIWEKVLKNNPNDQEVKKGLESLKKQSKTELDIKEIK
;
A
#
# COMPACT_ATOMS: atom_id res chain seq x y z
N MET A 1 16.66 -34.33 -37.66
CA MET A 1 15.56 -34.75 -36.75
C MET A 1 15.82 -34.44 -35.27
N LYS A 2 16.94 -34.88 -34.66
CA LYS A 2 17.23 -34.65 -33.22
C LYS A 2 17.25 -33.17 -32.78
N LYS A 3 17.73 -32.25 -33.64
CA LYS A 3 17.76 -30.79 -33.34
C LYS A 3 16.36 -30.16 -33.25
N ALA A 4 15.40 -30.60 -34.06
CA ALA A 4 14.03 -30.06 -34.06
C ALA A 4 13.25 -30.51 -32.80
N LEU A 5 13.47 -31.75 -32.35
CA LEU A 5 12.87 -32.29 -31.13
C LEU A 5 13.34 -31.53 -29.87
N ALA A 6 14.62 -31.16 -29.84
CA ALA A 6 15.19 -30.36 -28.76
C ALA A 6 14.59 -28.94 -28.68
N VAL A 7 14.40 -28.27 -29.83
CA VAL A 7 13.81 -26.92 -29.87
C VAL A 7 12.35 -26.94 -29.39
N LEU A 8 11.56 -27.95 -29.79
CA LEU A 8 10.18 -28.10 -29.33
C LEU A 8 10.08 -28.33 -27.81
N SER A 9 10.98 -29.13 -27.23
CA SER A 9 11.01 -29.33 -25.77
C SER A 9 11.37 -28.07 -25.00
N ILE A 10 12.28 -27.24 -25.52
CA ILE A 10 12.68 -25.96 -24.90
C ILE A 10 11.51 -24.96 -24.93
N LEU A 11 10.75 -24.90 -26.02
CA LEU A 11 9.58 -24.02 -26.14
C LEU A 11 8.44 -24.43 -25.20
N ILE A 12 8.17 -25.72 -25.06
CA ILE A 12 7.17 -26.24 -24.11
C ILE A 12 7.59 -25.96 -22.66
N PHE A 13 8.88 -26.14 -22.34
CA PHE A 13 9.40 -25.86 -21.01
C PHE A 13 9.37 -24.35 -20.68
N ALA A 14 9.72 -23.49 -21.65
CA ALA A 14 9.61 -22.05 -21.50
C ALA A 14 8.15 -21.57 -21.32
N PHE A 15 7.22 -22.14 -22.09
CA PHE A 15 5.79 -21.84 -21.99
C PHE A 15 5.21 -22.25 -20.62
N THR A 16 5.53 -23.46 -20.14
CA THR A 16 5.08 -23.93 -18.81
C THR A 16 5.66 -23.09 -17.66
N ILE A 17 6.93 -22.68 -17.74
CA ILE A 17 7.53 -21.75 -16.78
C ILE A 17 6.81 -20.40 -16.80
N SER A 18 6.50 -19.86 -17.98
CA SER A 18 5.80 -18.58 -18.15
C SER A 18 4.41 -18.63 -17.53
N CYS A 19 3.60 -19.65 -17.85
CA CYS A 19 2.27 -19.83 -17.26
C CYS A 19 2.32 -20.00 -15.73
N LYS A 20 3.30 -20.74 -15.20
CA LYS A 20 3.43 -20.94 -13.74
C LYS A 20 3.77 -19.63 -13.02
N LYS A 21 4.58 -18.77 -13.65
CA LYS A 21 4.91 -17.44 -13.11
C LYS A 21 3.69 -16.52 -13.09
N GLU A 22 2.92 -16.47 -14.18
CA GLU A 22 1.67 -15.70 -14.24
C GLU A 22 0.64 -16.17 -13.21
N LEU A 23 0.45 -17.48 -13.07
CA LEU A 23 -0.47 -18.05 -12.07
C LEU A 23 -0.07 -17.66 -10.63
N SER A 24 1.23 -17.70 -10.31
CA SER A 24 1.74 -17.30 -9.00
C SER A 24 1.61 -15.78 -8.74
N LYS A 25 1.52 -14.97 -9.79
CA LYS A 25 1.34 -13.53 -9.69
C LYS A 25 -0.12 -13.18 -9.43
N VAL A 26 -1.03 -13.81 -10.17
CA VAL A 26 -2.49 -13.67 -9.99
C VAL A 26 -2.90 -14.03 -8.56
N GLN A 27 -2.42 -15.16 -8.04
CA GLN A 27 -2.70 -15.58 -6.66
C GLN A 27 -2.22 -14.59 -5.58
N LYS A 28 -1.13 -13.86 -5.84
CA LYS A 28 -0.62 -12.84 -4.92
C LYS A 28 -1.43 -11.55 -4.99
N GLU A 29 -1.85 -11.15 -6.19
CA GLU A 29 -2.70 -9.98 -6.39
C GLU A 29 -4.07 -10.17 -5.72
N ASP A 30 -4.67 -11.37 -5.83
CA ASP A 30 -5.92 -11.71 -5.15
C ASP A 30 -5.79 -11.62 -3.61
N LEU A 31 -4.71 -12.16 -3.06
CA LEU A 31 -4.41 -12.10 -1.63
C LEU A 31 -4.22 -10.65 -1.13
N ILE A 32 -3.60 -9.80 -1.96
CA ILE A 32 -3.43 -8.37 -1.64
C ILE A 32 -4.80 -7.67 -1.58
N ILE A 33 -5.69 -7.96 -2.54
CA ILE A 33 -7.04 -7.38 -2.57
C ILE A 33 -7.83 -7.80 -1.33
N GLU A 34 -7.81 -9.08 -0.97
CA GLU A 34 -8.46 -9.61 0.25
C GLU A 34 -7.97 -8.87 1.50
N LYS A 35 -6.65 -8.75 1.66
CA LYS A 35 -6.05 -8.03 2.80
C LYS A 35 -6.37 -6.54 2.79
N LEU A 36 -6.50 -5.91 1.62
CA LEU A 36 -6.90 -4.50 1.54
C LEU A 36 -8.34 -4.29 2.01
N ILE A 37 -9.24 -5.23 1.70
CA ILE A 37 -10.61 -5.24 2.19
C ILE A 37 -10.61 -5.42 3.71
N GLU A 38 -9.93 -6.45 4.23
CA GLU A 38 -9.79 -6.70 5.67
C GLU A 38 -9.26 -5.46 6.42
N SER A 39 -8.20 -4.84 5.90
CA SER A 39 -7.65 -3.59 6.44
C SER A 39 -8.70 -2.48 6.48
N SER A 40 -9.53 -2.34 5.44
CA SER A 40 -10.60 -1.33 5.37
C SER A 40 -11.65 -1.57 6.44
N GLU A 41 -12.07 -2.82 6.62
CA GLU A 41 -13.06 -3.18 7.62
C GLU A 41 -12.54 -2.91 9.04
N LEU A 42 -11.29 -3.29 9.33
CA LEU A 42 -10.65 -3.01 10.61
C LEU A 42 -10.53 -1.49 10.86
N PHE A 43 -10.22 -0.71 9.82
CA PHE A 43 -10.18 0.75 9.92
C PHE A 43 -11.56 1.33 10.25
N ASN A 44 -12.62 0.85 9.61
CA ASN A 44 -13.99 1.27 9.89
C ASN A 44 -14.45 0.90 11.30
N LYS A 45 -13.95 -0.23 11.83
CA LYS A 45 -14.14 -0.66 13.23
C LYS A 45 -13.28 0.13 14.23
N LYS A 46 -12.48 1.11 13.77
CA LYS A 46 -11.49 1.86 14.57
C LYS A 46 -10.38 0.99 15.18
N GLU A 47 -10.19 -0.22 14.66
CA GLU A 47 -9.13 -1.15 15.07
C GLU A 47 -7.83 -0.85 14.32
N TYR A 48 -7.30 0.35 14.56
CA TYR A 48 -6.14 0.90 13.84
C TYR A 48 -4.88 0.04 13.96
N SER A 49 -4.63 -0.57 15.13
CA SER A 49 -3.46 -1.43 15.35
C SER A 49 -3.49 -2.70 14.48
N LYS A 50 -4.66 -3.34 14.38
CA LYS A 50 -4.85 -4.53 13.53
C LYS A 50 -4.82 -4.15 12.05
N SER A 51 -5.51 -3.07 11.67
CA SER A 51 -5.48 -2.57 10.29
C SER A 51 -4.05 -2.26 9.84
N LEU A 52 -3.23 -1.65 10.71
CA LEU A 52 -1.82 -1.37 10.44
C LEU A 52 -1.01 -2.65 10.22
N LYS A 53 -1.28 -3.72 10.98
CA LYS A 53 -0.61 -5.01 10.82
C LYS A 53 -0.92 -5.61 9.45
N VAL A 54 -2.19 -5.64 9.06
CA VAL A 54 -2.62 -6.15 7.74
C VAL A 54 -2.00 -5.33 6.61
N CYS A 55 -1.96 -3.99 6.72
CA CYS A 55 -1.28 -3.15 5.74
C CYS A 55 0.22 -3.45 5.62
N LYS A 56 0.91 -3.75 6.73
CA LYS A 56 2.33 -4.14 6.69
C LYS A 56 2.52 -5.49 6.02
N GLU A 57 1.61 -6.44 6.21
CA GLU A 57 1.63 -7.72 5.49
C GLU A 57 1.46 -7.51 3.98
N ILE A 58 0.60 -6.59 3.55
CA ILE A 58 0.49 -6.21 2.13
C ILE A 58 1.83 -5.67 1.62
N LEU A 59 2.50 -4.80 2.38
CA LEU A 59 3.81 -4.27 1.99
C LEU A 59 4.92 -5.34 1.97
N SER A 60 4.78 -6.43 2.72
CA SER A 60 5.69 -7.58 2.61
C SER A 60 5.49 -8.37 1.32
N LEU A 61 4.27 -8.36 0.76
CA LEU A 61 3.94 -9.01 -0.52
C LEU A 61 4.26 -8.10 -1.71
N ASP A 62 3.94 -6.82 -1.59
CA ASP A 62 4.18 -5.76 -2.57
C ASP A 62 4.68 -4.51 -1.84
N SER A 63 6.00 -4.36 -1.79
CA SER A 63 6.67 -3.27 -1.08
C SER A 63 6.33 -1.88 -1.58
N ASN A 64 5.83 -1.77 -2.81
CA ASN A 64 5.49 -0.51 -3.46
C ASN A 64 3.98 -0.30 -3.58
N ASN A 65 3.18 -1.07 -2.82
CA ASN A 65 1.73 -0.96 -2.87
C ASN A 65 1.27 0.41 -2.36
N THR A 66 0.92 1.28 -3.30
CA THR A 66 0.54 2.67 -2.99
C THR A 66 -0.73 2.72 -2.15
N LEU A 67 -1.68 1.81 -2.38
CA LEU A 67 -2.94 1.76 -1.63
C LEU A 67 -2.70 1.43 -0.15
N ALA A 68 -1.86 0.45 0.15
CA ALA A 68 -1.48 0.10 1.51
C ALA A 68 -0.74 1.25 2.21
N MET A 69 0.20 1.91 1.52
CA MET A 69 0.90 3.08 2.09
C MET A 69 -0.06 4.22 2.43
N LYS A 70 -1.03 4.51 1.55
CA LYS A 70 -2.07 5.53 1.80
C LYS A 70 -2.89 5.20 3.04
N LYS A 71 -3.35 3.94 3.15
CA LYS A 71 -4.07 3.44 4.33
C LYS A 71 -3.24 3.58 5.60
N ILE A 72 -1.95 3.24 5.57
CA ILE A 72 -1.05 3.40 6.72
C ILE A 72 -0.97 4.87 7.16
N GLY A 73 -0.84 5.80 6.21
CA GLY A 73 -0.86 7.23 6.53
C GLY A 73 -2.17 7.66 7.18
N SER A 74 -3.32 7.24 6.64
CA SER A 74 -4.63 7.50 7.24
C SER A 74 -4.79 6.88 8.63
N ILE A 75 -4.29 5.67 8.83
CA ILE A 75 -4.28 4.99 10.14
C ILE A 75 -3.46 5.79 11.16
N TYR A 76 -2.25 6.23 10.79
CA TYR A 76 -1.42 7.04 11.70
C TYR A 76 -2.07 8.38 12.03
N TYR A 77 -2.70 9.03 11.05
CA TYR A 77 -3.43 10.27 11.26
C TYR A 77 -4.58 10.08 12.26
N MET A 78 -5.40 9.05 12.06
CA MET A 78 -6.53 8.75 12.95
C MET A 78 -6.10 8.25 14.34
N ASN A 79 -4.87 7.74 14.47
CA ASN A 79 -4.31 7.25 15.73
C ASN A 79 -3.45 8.31 16.45
N ASN A 80 -3.63 9.60 16.15
CA ASN A 80 -2.91 10.73 16.75
C ASN A 80 -1.38 10.71 16.56
N PHE A 81 -0.89 10.14 15.46
CA PHE A 81 0.51 10.18 15.06
C PHE A 81 0.70 10.95 13.74
N PRO A 82 0.42 12.27 13.71
CA PRO A 82 0.44 13.06 12.48
C PRO A 82 1.83 13.08 11.82
N GLU A 83 2.92 13.15 12.59
CA GLU A 83 4.28 13.15 12.02
C GLU A 83 4.58 11.89 11.20
N LYS A 84 4.18 10.73 11.70
CA LYS A 84 4.32 9.44 10.99
C LYS A 84 3.41 9.38 9.77
N ALA A 85 2.18 9.90 9.88
CA ALA A 85 1.26 10.00 8.74
C ALA A 85 1.89 10.82 7.60
N LYS A 86 2.46 11.98 7.95
CA LYS A 86 3.14 12.87 7.01
C LYS A 86 4.30 12.17 6.30
N GLU A 87 5.18 11.49 7.03
CA GLU A 87 6.32 10.78 6.45
C GLU A 87 5.88 9.74 5.40
N ILE A 88 4.84 8.96 5.72
CA ILE A 88 4.32 7.92 4.82
C ILE A 88 3.65 8.55 3.59
N TRP A 89 2.85 9.59 3.78
CA TRP A 89 2.20 10.31 2.69
C TRP A 89 3.19 11.02 1.77
N GLU A 90 4.27 11.59 2.30
CA GLU A 90 5.36 12.15 1.49
C GLU A 90 6.04 11.08 0.63
N LYS A 91 6.24 9.87 1.15
CA LYS A 91 6.76 8.74 0.35
C LYS A 91 5.79 8.37 -0.78
N VAL A 92 4.48 8.39 -0.54
CA VAL A 92 3.48 8.16 -1.59
C VAL A 92 3.57 9.24 -2.67
N LEU A 93 3.68 10.52 -2.30
CA LEU A 93 3.80 11.61 -3.27
C LEU A 93 5.11 11.60 -4.08
N LYS A 94 6.19 11.02 -3.55
CA LYS A 94 7.42 10.81 -4.34
C LYS A 94 7.18 9.87 -5.52
N ASN A 95 6.36 8.83 -5.32
CA ASN A 95 6.04 7.85 -6.36
C ASN A 95 4.86 8.30 -7.24
N ASN A 96 3.85 8.93 -6.64
CA ASN A 96 2.68 9.47 -7.31
C ASN A 96 2.43 10.93 -6.88
N PRO A 97 3.07 11.91 -7.55
CA PRO A 97 2.96 13.32 -7.19
C PRO A 97 1.56 13.91 -7.34
N ASN A 98 0.64 13.23 -8.05
CA ASN A 98 -0.71 13.70 -8.30
C ASN A 98 -1.78 12.97 -7.48
N ASP A 99 -1.40 12.23 -6.44
CA ASP A 99 -2.38 11.59 -5.56
C ASP A 99 -3.18 12.65 -4.77
N GLN A 100 -4.41 12.88 -5.20
CA GLN A 100 -5.31 13.89 -4.64
C GLN A 100 -5.73 13.55 -3.20
N GLU A 101 -5.85 12.27 -2.87
CA GLU A 101 -6.24 11.82 -1.53
C GLU A 101 -5.14 12.14 -0.53
N VAL A 102 -3.89 11.85 -0.89
CA VAL A 102 -2.73 12.16 -0.05
C VAL A 102 -2.51 13.66 0.12
N LYS A 103 -2.70 14.44 -0.95
CA LYS A 103 -2.64 15.92 -0.86
C LYS A 103 -3.67 16.46 0.15
N LYS A 104 -4.92 15.98 0.07
CA LYS A 104 -5.97 16.35 1.04
C LYS A 104 -5.62 15.95 2.47
N GLY A 105 -5.03 14.76 2.66
CA GLY A 105 -4.55 14.30 3.96
C GLY A 105 -3.49 15.23 4.57
N LEU A 106 -2.48 15.60 3.78
CA LEU A 106 -1.43 16.53 4.20
C LEU A 106 -1.94 17.95 4.45
N GLU A 107 -2.90 18.43 3.66
CA GLU A 107 -3.55 19.73 3.90
C GLU A 107 -4.31 19.75 5.23
N SER A 108 -5.03 18.67 5.53
CA SER A 108 -5.77 18.51 6.78
C SER A 108 -4.82 18.54 7.99
N LEU A 109 -3.68 17.87 7.87
CA LEU A 109 -2.64 17.87 8.89
C LEU A 109 -2.04 19.27 9.12
N LYS A 110 -1.76 20.03 8.04
CA LYS A 110 -1.27 21.42 8.16
C LYS A 110 -2.26 22.33 8.88
N LYS A 111 -3.56 22.18 8.59
CA LYS A 111 -4.62 22.94 9.26
C LYS A 111 -4.65 22.63 10.75
N GLN A 112 -4.60 21.35 11.12
CA GLN A 112 -4.56 20.93 12.53
C GLN A 112 -3.37 21.54 13.27
N SER A 113 -2.16 21.49 12.69
CA SER A 113 -0.96 22.07 13.32
C SER A 113 -1.05 23.59 13.49
N LYS A 114 -1.69 24.29 12.55
CA LYS A 114 -1.86 25.75 12.63
C LYS A 114 -2.81 26.12 13.76
N THR A 115 -3.93 25.42 13.88
CA THR A 115 -4.89 25.62 14.97
C THR A 115 -4.27 25.34 16.34
N GLU A 116 -3.41 24.33 16.48
CA GLU A 116 -2.70 24.07 17.75
C GLU A 116 -1.69 25.17 18.12
N LEU A 117 -1.06 25.83 17.14
CA LEU A 117 -0.18 26.98 17.38
C LEU A 117 -0.96 28.21 17.83
N ASP A 118 -2.07 28.51 17.15
CA ASP A 118 -2.93 29.65 17.47
C ASP A 118 -3.50 29.54 18.91
N ILE A 119 -3.84 28.33 19.38
CA ILE A 119 -4.31 28.09 20.76
C ILE A 119 -3.21 28.33 21.81
N LYS A 120 -1.94 28.06 21.48
CA LYS A 120 -0.81 28.26 22.40
C LYS A 120 -0.43 29.73 22.54
N GLU A 121 -0.64 30.55 21.52
CA GLU A 121 -0.36 32.00 21.59
C GLU A 121 -1.42 32.78 22.39
N ILE A 122 -2.60 32.19 22.62
CA ILE A 122 -3.70 32.82 23.38
C ILE A 122 -3.61 32.54 24.90
N LYS A 123 -2.74 31.62 25.34
CA LYS A 123 -2.56 31.22 26.74
C LYS A 123 -1.28 31.80 27.35
#